data_AF-A0A1S6H2J7-F1
#
_entry.id   AF-A0A1S6H2J7-F1
#
_cell.length_a   1.000
_cell.length_b   1.000
_cell.length_c   1.000
_cell.angle_alpha   90.00
_cell.angle_beta   90.00
_cell.angle_gamma   90.00
#
_symmetry.space_group_name_H-M   'P 1'
#
loop_
_entity.id
_entity.type
_entity.pdbx_description
1 polymer ?
#
loop_
_entity_poly.entity_id
_entity_poly.type
_entity_poly.pdbx_seq_one_letter_code
_entity_poly.pdbx_strand_id
1 'polypeptide(L)'
;MVFLKRSENKNPEPKIDKNSEMWWQPGLNLFFQLSGWLVGPLVGALFLGRWLDDRYQTKPWLFLLSVGVAFLITCLGIIKETMEYIRQIEKEAKTKNLELTKKPTQGNDKQPSNQ
;
A
#
# COMPACT_ATOMS: atom_id res chain seq x y z
N MET A 1 -13.72 60.38 -20.93
CA MET A 1 -13.73 58.91 -21.12
C MET A 1 -12.66 58.31 -20.23
N VAL A 2 -13.06 57.71 -19.11
CA VAL A 2 -12.14 57.05 -18.17
C VAL A 2 -11.97 55.61 -18.63
N PHE A 3 -10.80 55.29 -19.18
CA PHE A 3 -10.43 53.92 -19.49
C PHE A 3 -10.04 53.21 -18.19
N LEU A 4 -10.98 52.44 -17.64
CA LEU A 4 -10.64 51.45 -16.61
C LEU A 4 -9.82 50.35 -17.28
N LYS A 5 -8.49 50.47 -17.18
CA LYS A 5 -7.55 49.38 -17.46
C LYS A 5 -7.85 48.27 -16.45
N ARG A 6 -8.68 47.31 -16.88
CA ARG A 6 -8.96 46.07 -16.13
C ARG A 6 -7.65 45.32 -15.93
N SER A 7 -7.20 45.20 -14.68
CA SER A 7 -6.00 44.43 -14.35
C SER A 7 -6.28 42.96 -14.65
N GLU A 8 -5.55 42.41 -15.62
CA GLU A 8 -5.50 41.00 -15.93
C GLU A 8 -4.99 40.25 -14.69
N ASN A 9 -5.90 39.58 -13.97
CA ASN A 9 -5.58 38.73 -12.85
C ASN A 9 -4.88 37.47 -13.38
N LYS A 10 -3.55 37.49 -13.36
CA LYS A 10 -2.70 36.32 -13.62
C LYS A 10 -2.69 35.44 -12.37
N ASN A 11 -3.82 34.80 -12.07
CA ASN A 11 -3.82 33.71 -11.11
C ASN A 11 -3.01 32.56 -11.74
N PRO A 12 -1.84 32.19 -11.20
CA PRO A 12 -1.06 31.09 -11.78
C PRO A 12 -1.91 29.83 -11.73
N GLU A 13 -2.05 29.16 -12.87
CA GLU A 13 -2.79 27.89 -12.95
C GLU A 13 -2.30 26.92 -11.87
N PRO A 14 -3.20 26.17 -11.20
CA PRO A 14 -2.81 25.23 -10.17
C PRO A 14 -1.84 24.23 -10.79
N LYS A 15 -0.58 24.33 -10.39
CA LYS A 15 0.48 23.42 -10.81
C LYS A 15 0.15 22.10 -10.14
N ILE A 16 -0.43 21.16 -10.89
CA ILE A 16 -0.65 19.79 -10.38
C ILE A 16 0.73 19.23 -10.07
N ASP A 17 1.10 19.32 -8.80
CA ASP A 17 2.28 18.72 -8.23
C ASP A 17 2.17 17.20 -8.41
N LYS A 18 2.82 16.71 -9.47
CA LYS A 18 2.98 15.27 -9.77
C LYS A 18 3.67 14.47 -8.65
N ASN A 19 4.05 15.13 -7.56
CA ASN A 19 4.66 14.56 -6.37
C ASN A 19 3.65 14.37 -5.24
N SER A 20 2.38 14.18 -5.57
CA SER A 20 1.45 13.50 -4.68
C SER A 20 2.04 12.12 -4.41
N GLU A 21 2.69 11.93 -3.24
CA GLU A 21 3.01 10.62 -2.70
C GLU A 21 1.82 9.71 -3.00
N MET A 22 2.05 8.67 -3.80
CA MET A 22 1.02 7.93 -4.52
C MET A 22 0.14 7.18 -3.52
N TRP A 23 -0.85 7.87 -2.95
CA TRP A 23 -1.63 7.44 -1.78
C TRP A 23 -2.41 6.14 -1.98
N TRP A 24 -2.67 5.77 -3.23
CA TRP A 24 -3.32 4.50 -3.61
C TRP A 24 -2.35 3.32 -3.69
N GLN A 25 -1.05 3.58 -3.92
CA GLN A 25 -0.03 2.55 -4.11
C GLN A 25 0.08 1.59 -2.92
N PRO A 26 0.15 2.05 -1.65
CA PRO A 26 0.19 1.15 -0.51
C PRO A 26 -1.06 0.27 -0.41
N GLY A 27 -2.24 0.82 -0.70
CA GLY A 27 -3.50 0.06 -0.72
C GLY A 27 -3.51 -1.04 -1.77
N LEU A 28 -3.06 -0.74 -3.00
CA LEU A 28 -2.93 -1.74 -4.06
C LEU A 28 -1.89 -2.81 -3.72
N ASN A 29 -0.76 -2.43 -3.13
CA ASN A 29 0.28 -3.39 -2.74
C ASN A 29 -0.24 -4.40 -1.71
N LEU A 30 -0.95 -3.94 -0.68
CA LEU A 30 -1.58 -4.83 0.32
C LEU A 30 -2.60 -5.76 -0.35
N PHE A 31 -3.45 -5.24 -1.25
CA PHE A 31 -4.43 -6.05 -1.95
C PHE A 31 -3.80 -7.18 -2.76
N PHE A 32 -2.71 -6.90 -3.49
CA PHE A 32 -2.00 -7.92 -4.27
C PHE A 32 -1.32 -8.96 -3.38
N GLN A 33 -0.73 -8.56 -2.25
CA GLN A 33 -0.13 -9.50 -1.31
C GLN A 33 -1.18 -10.45 -0.71
N LEU A 34 -2.33 -9.92 -0.30
CA LEU A 34 -3.44 -10.71 0.23
C LEU A 34 -4.02 -11.64 -0.83
N SER A 35 -4.27 -11.12 -2.04
CA SER A 35 -4.80 -11.91 -3.16
C SER A 35 -3.81 -12.99 -3.59
N GLY A 36 -2.52 -12.70 -3.60
CA GLY A 36 -1.46 -13.67 -3.88
C GLY A 36 -1.43 -14.82 -2.86
N TRP A 37 -1.51 -14.48 -1.56
CA TRP A 37 -1.58 -15.47 -0.48
C TRP A 37 -2.87 -16.28 -0.49
N LEU A 38 -3.96 -15.80 -1.08
CA LEU A 38 -5.21 -16.55 -1.21
C LEU A 38 -5.17 -17.48 -2.43
N VAL A 39 -4.79 -16.94 -3.60
CA VAL A 39 -4.78 -17.71 -4.85
C VAL A 39 -3.71 -18.79 -4.85
N GLY A 40 -2.52 -18.51 -4.31
CA GLY A 40 -1.40 -19.46 -4.32
C GLY A 40 -1.72 -20.80 -3.66
N PRO A 41 -2.05 -20.83 -2.35
CA PRO A 41 -2.41 -22.04 -1.63
C PRO A 41 -3.68 -22.68 -2.17
N LEU A 42 -4.66 -21.87 -2.61
CA LEU A 42 -5.91 -22.38 -3.14
C LEU A 42 -5.69 -23.17 -4.44
N VAL A 43 -4.99 -22.60 -5.42
CA VAL A 43 -4.64 -23.29 -6.68
C VAL A 43 -3.75 -24.50 -6.40
N GLY A 44 -2.79 -24.36 -5.47
CA GLY A 44 -1.95 -25.46 -5.02
C GLY A 44 -2.77 -26.63 -4.47
N ALA A 45 -3.74 -26.38 -3.60
CA ALA A 45 -4.62 -27.40 -3.04
C ALA A 45 -5.60 -27.98 -4.05
N LEU A 46 -6.10 -27.20 -5.00
CA LEU A 46 -6.95 -27.74 -6.07
C LEU A 46 -6.17 -28.76 -6.91
N PHE A 47 -4.91 -28.46 -7.22
CA PHE A 47 -4.05 -29.34 -8.01
C PHE A 47 -3.61 -30.57 -7.21
N LEU A 48 -3.15 -30.38 -5.97
CA LEU A 48 -2.75 -31.47 -5.09
C LEU A 48 -3.94 -32.36 -4.69
N GLY A 49 -5.05 -31.75 -4.32
CA GLY A 49 -6.25 -32.43 -3.86
C GLY A 49 -6.82 -33.36 -4.93
N ARG A 50 -6.87 -32.91 -6.19
CA ARG A 50 -7.32 -33.74 -7.32
C ARG A 50 -6.37 -34.90 -7.62
N TRP A 51 -5.06 -34.64 -7.58
CA TRP A 51 -4.05 -35.69 -7.76
C TRP A 51 -4.11 -36.76 -6.67
N LEU A 52 -4.39 -36.36 -5.43
CA LEU A 52 -4.52 -37.27 -4.30
C LEU A 52 -5.83 -38.08 -4.38
N ASP A 53 -6.94 -37.45 -4.77
CA ASP A 53 -8.22 -38.12 -4.99
C ASP A 53 -8.12 -39.25 -6.04
N ASP A 54 -7.46 -38.96 -7.17
CA ASP A 54 -7.24 -39.91 -8.27
C ASP A 54 -6.41 -41.14 -7.82
N ARG A 55 -5.50 -40.95 -6.86
CA ARG A 55 -4.63 -42.02 -6.35
C ARG A 55 -5.32 -42.93 -5.34
N TYR A 56 -6.21 -42.40 -4.51
CA TYR A 56 -6.81 -43.14 -3.39
C TYR A 56 -8.27 -43.56 -3.65
N GLN A 57 -8.85 -43.26 -4.83
CA GLN A 57 -10.26 -43.53 -5.21
C GLN A 57 -11.28 -43.11 -4.15
N THR A 58 -10.88 -42.20 -3.27
CA THR A 58 -11.69 -41.74 -2.16
C THR A 58 -12.55 -40.62 -2.72
N LYS A 59 -13.86 -40.83 -2.84
CA LYS A 59 -14.80 -39.73 -3.17
C LYS A 59 -14.52 -38.52 -2.26
N PRO A 60 -14.75 -37.27 -2.70
CA PRO A 60 -13.78 -36.17 -2.72
C PRO A 60 -13.45 -35.56 -1.34
N TRP A 61 -13.09 -36.42 -0.39
CA TRP A 61 -12.73 -36.07 0.97
C TRP A 61 -11.30 -35.55 1.06
N LEU A 62 -10.38 -36.11 0.28
CA LEU A 62 -8.99 -35.65 0.23
C LEU A 62 -8.86 -34.29 -0.42
N PHE A 63 -9.65 -34.04 -1.47
CA PHE A 63 -9.80 -32.72 -2.04
C PHE A 63 -10.28 -31.69 -1.00
N LEU A 64 -11.34 -32.02 -0.25
CA LEU A 64 -11.89 -31.12 0.77
C LEU A 64 -10.89 -30.86 1.90
N LEU A 65 -10.16 -31.89 2.32
CA LEU A 65 -9.11 -31.78 3.33
C LEU A 65 -7.95 -30.92 2.83
N SER A 66 -7.53 -31.08 1.57
CA SER A 66 -6.47 -30.27 0.96
C SER A 66 -6.84 -28.80 0.89
N VAL A 67 -8.07 -28.48 0.47
CA VAL A 67 -8.60 -27.11 0.47
C VAL A 67 -8.68 -26.55 1.90
N GLY A 68 -9.12 -27.35 2.87
CA GLY A 68 -9.14 -26.96 4.28
C GLY A 68 -7.75 -26.63 4.83
N VAL A 69 -6.74 -27.46 4.51
CA VAL A 69 -5.34 -27.19 4.90
C VAL A 69 -4.81 -25.94 4.22
N ALA A 70 -5.06 -25.75 2.92
CA ALA A 70 -4.66 -24.53 2.22
C ALA A 70 -5.34 -23.27 2.77
N PHE A 71 -6.59 -23.38 3.21
CA PHE A 71 -7.28 -22.27 3.87
C PHE A 71 -6.58 -21.89 5.18
N LEU A 72 -6.20 -22.86 6.01
CA LEU A 72 -5.43 -22.60 7.23
C LEU A 72 -4.07 -21.96 6.93
N ILE A 73 -3.35 -22.46 5.92
CA ILE A 73 -2.08 -21.87 5.47
C ILE A 73 -2.30 -20.42 5.02
N THR A 74 -3.36 -20.15 4.27
CA THR A 74 -3.73 -18.81 3.81
C THR A 74 -3.98 -17.88 5.00
N CYS A 75 -4.77 -18.31 6.00
CA CYS A 75 -5.02 -17.52 7.20
C CYS A 75 -3.73 -17.16 7.94
N LEU A 76 -2.85 -18.14 8.18
CA LEU A 76 -1.59 -17.92 8.87
C LEU A 76 -0.65 -17.01 8.06
N GLY A 77 -0.57 -17.22 6.74
CA GLY A 77 0.23 -16.40 5.82
C GLY A 77 -0.22 -14.94 5.83
N ILE A 78 -1.52 -14.70 5.66
CA ILE A 78 -2.12 -13.36 5.68
C ILE A 78 -1.89 -12.65 7.02
N ILE A 79 -2.12 -13.33 8.15
CA ILE A 79 -1.93 -12.71 9.47
C ILE A 79 -0.47 -12.28 9.64
N LYS A 80 0.48 -13.14 9.26
CA LYS A 80 1.91 -12.84 9.39
C LYS A 80 2.32 -11.67 8.51
N GLU A 81 1.88 -11.66 7.24
CA GLU A 81 2.19 -10.59 6.28
C GLU A 81 1.58 -9.26 6.71
N THR A 82 0.31 -9.27 7.13
CA THR A 82 -0.41 -8.06 7.57
C THR A 82 0.24 -7.46 8.81
N MET A 83 0.66 -8.30 9.77
CA MET A 83 1.38 -7.84 10.96
C MET A 83 2.72 -7.18 10.61
N GLU A 84 3.44 -7.71 9.63
CA GLU A 84 4.70 -7.13 9.17
C GLU A 84 4.46 -5.80 8.44
N TYR A 85 3.42 -5.74 7.60
CA TYR A 85 3.03 -4.53 6.88
C TYR A 85 2.65 -3.38 7.82
N ILE A 86 1.86 -3.67 8.87
CA ILE A 86 1.50 -2.68 9.90
C ILE A 86 2.75 -2.14 10.60
N ARG A 87 3.70 -3.01 10.95
CA ARG A 87 4.97 -2.59 11.60
C ARG A 87 5.83 -1.72 10.69
N GLN A 88 5.85 -1.98 9.39
CA GLN A 88 6.60 -1.16 8.44
C GLN A 88 6.01 0.25 8.37
N ILE A 89 4.68 0.37 8.25
CA ILE A 89 3.99 1.67 8.23
C ILE A 89 4.27 2.46 9.52
N GLU A 90 4.20 1.82 10.68
CA GLU A 90 4.46 2.48 11.96
C GLU A 90 5.91 2.99 12.06
N LYS A 91 6.89 2.20 11.58
CA LYS A 91 8.30 2.60 11.54
C LYS A 91 8.54 3.76 10.58
N GLU A 92 7.93 3.73 9.40
CA GLU A 92 8.02 4.82 8.41
C GLU A 92 7.41 6.11 8.96
N ALA A 93 6.22 6.03 9.57
CA ALA A 93 5.55 7.17 10.20
C ALA A 93 6.37 7.77 11.36
N LYS A 94 7.01 6.92 12.18
CA LYS A 94 7.87 7.36 13.29
C LYS A 94 9.16 8.00 12.79
N THR A 95 9.77 7.46 11.74
CA THR A 95 11.00 7.98 11.14
C THR A 95 10.77 9.33 10.47
N LYS A 96 9.68 9.49 9.73
CA LYS A 96 9.28 10.77 9.11
C LYS A 96 9.06 11.86 10.17
N ASN A 97 8.41 11.54 11.30
CA ASN A 97 8.25 12.49 12.42
C ASN A 97 9.59 12.87 13.06
N LEU A 98 10.51 11.91 13.26
CA LEU A 98 11.82 12.17 13.84
C LEU A 98 12.70 13.04 12.93
N GLU A 99 12.64 12.88 11.60
CA GLU A 99 13.33 13.78 10.66
C GLU A 99 12.73 15.19 10.66
N LEU A 100 11.40 15.32 10.73
CA LEU A 100 10.71 16.60 10.85
C LEU A 100 11.08 17.35 12.15
N THR A 101 11.31 16.61 13.24
CA THR A 101 11.73 17.20 14.52
C THR A 101 13.22 17.54 14.55
N LYS A 102 14.04 16.88 13.71
CA LYS A 102 15.50 17.09 13.63
C LYS A 102 15.92 18.12 12.58
N LYS A 103 15.03 18.58 11.71
CA LYS A 103 15.36 19.65 10.75
C LYS A 103 15.55 20.95 11.55
N PRO A 104 16.77 21.50 11.68
CA PRO A 104 16.89 22.86 12.21
C PRO A 104 16.16 23.77 11.23
N THR A 105 15.35 24.68 11.77
CA THR A 105 14.72 25.79 11.06
C THR A 105 15.74 26.45 10.14
N GLN A 106 15.73 26.07 8.87
CA GLN A 106 16.54 26.70 7.82
C GLN A 106 15.66 27.71 7.10
N GLY A 107 15.91 28.98 7.43
CA GLY A 107 15.70 30.13 6.55
C GLY A 107 14.28 30.68 6.48
N ASN A 108 13.94 31.63 7.35
CA ASN A 108 13.42 32.88 6.83
C ASN A 108 14.47 33.95 7.10
N ASP A 109 14.76 34.69 6.05
CA ASP A 109 16.01 35.38 5.85
C ASP A 109 16.13 36.64 6.71
N LYS A 110 17.39 36.98 6.95
CA LYS A 110 17.83 38.30 7.39
C LYS A 110 17.08 39.35 6.58
N GLN A 111 16.25 40.14 7.24
CA GLN A 111 15.82 41.43 6.74
C GLN A 111 17.09 42.28 6.53
N PRO A 112 17.49 42.63 5.29
CA PRO A 112 18.51 43.65 5.13
C PRO A 112 17.86 44.98 5.50
N SER A 113 18.52 45.68 6.42
CA SER A 113 18.34 47.11 6.64
C SER A 113 18.27 47.85 5.30
N ASN A 114 17.22 48.61 5.07
CA ASN A 114 17.25 49.72 4.13
C ASN A 114 16.35 50.85 4.62
N GLN A 115 17.05 51.91 5.06
CA GLN A 115 16.71 53.33 5.15
C GLN A 115 15.56 53.76 6.04
#